data_AF-A0A1M3IBL6-F1
#
_entry.id   AF-A0A1M3IBL6-F1
#
_cell.length_a   1.000
_cell.length_b   1.000
_cell.length_c   1.000
_cell.angle_alpha   90.00
_cell.angle_beta   90.00
_cell.angle_gamma   90.00
#
_symmetry.space_group_name_H-M   'P 1'
#
loop_
_entity.id
_entity.type
_entity.pdbx_description
1 polymer ?
#
loop_
_entity_poly.entity_id
_entity_poly.type
_entity_poly.pdbx_seq_one_letter_code
_entity_poly.pdbx_strand_id
1 'polypeptide(L)'
;MKALRLTLLFLVTSLQTRALDSLGQYYTNVYQAEKCILNRDYKNAAQYYEAAFLFKHAPFTLDICNYSYCAALNNDYDNLIHLSRLLVLKGADTFFFRKSIYNGFRKSKEWSSLIKEYPQLTVKRDQTINYALIKRINDFIYRDQSVHCILVNNAKDSEFVARMNRINDSLSESLIALMYENDYLSEEVIGATFNDSNFVAYPIYHALVIHEFQKHGDKLTKPMYEAIKKGKIRSDIGLKLMQNGGNPRIVFDEDYIILHDTLWTMDLRNAIPIRRIVRILYDTTNIATEKRAEFYCDESENIKNKIYYNYRRYIFSKINKLYYNPFIIVPIAEIMQEEPPKEFYQLFLVSDYPERFLKN
;
A
#
# COMPACT_ATOMS: atom_id res chain seq x y z
N MET A 1 4.73 -12.02 -49.43
CA MET A 1 3.85 -11.96 -48.24
C MET A 1 4.37 -12.72 -47.01
N LYS A 2 4.98 -13.92 -47.13
CA LYS A 2 5.50 -14.67 -45.96
C LYS A 2 6.65 -13.96 -45.22
N ALA A 3 7.59 -13.34 -45.95
CA ALA A 3 8.70 -12.59 -45.34
C ALA A 3 8.23 -11.39 -44.49
N LEU A 4 7.23 -10.63 -44.97
CA LEU A 4 6.67 -9.48 -44.26
C LEU A 4 5.99 -9.88 -42.93
N ARG A 5 5.34 -11.04 -42.89
CA ARG A 5 4.72 -11.58 -41.67
C ARG A 5 5.76 -12.01 -40.63
N LEU A 6 6.91 -12.54 -41.08
CA LEU A 6 7.99 -12.94 -40.18
C LEU A 6 8.69 -11.73 -39.53
N THR A 7 8.93 -10.67 -40.31
CA THR A 7 9.53 -9.42 -39.79
C THR A 7 8.61 -8.71 -38.80
N LEU A 8 7.29 -8.71 -39.04
CA LEU A 8 6.30 -8.13 -38.13
C LEU A 8 6.23 -8.90 -36.80
N LEU A 9 6.31 -10.23 -36.84
CA LEU A 9 6.31 -11.07 -35.64
C LEU A 9 7.54 -10.78 -34.75
N PHE A 10 8.72 -10.63 -35.36
CA PHE A 10 9.97 -10.36 -34.63
C PHE A 10 9.99 -8.96 -33.98
N LEU A 11 9.37 -7.97 -34.63
CA LEU A 11 9.22 -6.61 -34.10
C LEU A 11 8.32 -6.59 -32.86
N VAL A 12 7.19 -7.29 -32.90
CA VAL A 12 6.24 -7.35 -31.78
C VAL A 12 6.84 -8.06 -30.56
N THR A 13 7.60 -9.15 -30.76
CA THR A 13 8.25 -9.86 -29.65
C THR A 13 9.36 -9.03 -28.99
N SER A 14 10.15 -8.28 -29.77
CA SER A 14 11.25 -7.46 -29.23
C SER A 14 10.78 -6.29 -28.35
N LEU A 15 9.60 -5.74 -28.64
CA LEU A 15 8.99 -4.66 -27.85
C LEU A 15 8.49 -5.16 -26.49
N GLN A 16 7.93 -6.38 -26.44
CA GLN A 16 7.43 -6.96 -25.19
C GLN A 16 8.55 -7.31 -24.21
N THR A 17 9.69 -7.83 -24.68
CA THR A 17 10.85 -8.12 -23.82
C THR A 17 11.45 -6.88 -23.18
N ARG A 18 11.45 -5.73 -23.88
CA ARG A 18 11.97 -4.47 -23.33
C ARG A 18 11.08 -3.88 -22.24
N ALA A 19 9.76 -4.07 -22.33
CA ALA A 19 8.80 -3.54 -21.35
C ALA A 19 8.84 -4.31 -20.01
N LEU A 20 9.09 -5.63 -20.03
CA LEU A 20 9.27 -6.40 -18.80
C LEU A 20 10.57 -6.03 -18.07
N ASP A 21 11.63 -5.81 -18.85
CA ASP A 21 12.93 -5.38 -18.34
C ASP A 21 12.88 -3.96 -17.74
N SER A 22 12.10 -3.04 -18.33
CA SER A 22 11.97 -1.68 -17.80
C SER A 22 11.32 -1.65 -16.40
N LEU A 23 10.30 -2.47 -16.14
CA LEU A 23 9.69 -2.53 -14.80
C LEU A 23 10.66 -3.11 -13.75
N GLY A 24 11.48 -4.10 -14.14
CA GLY A 24 12.52 -4.63 -13.25
C GLY A 24 13.62 -3.62 -12.94
N GLN A 25 14.08 -2.88 -13.94
CA GLN A 25 15.04 -1.79 -13.74
C GLN A 25 14.47 -0.65 -12.90
N TYR A 26 13.19 -0.33 -13.06
CA TYR A 26 12.48 0.61 -12.19
C TYR A 26 12.58 0.19 -10.72
N TYR A 27 12.16 -1.04 -10.39
CA TYR A 27 12.18 -1.50 -9.00
C TYR A 27 13.59 -1.70 -8.44
N THR A 28 14.55 -2.11 -9.28
CA THR A 28 15.96 -2.22 -8.87
C THR A 28 16.50 -0.88 -8.39
N ASN A 29 16.22 0.20 -9.13
CA ASN A 29 16.64 1.54 -8.74
C ASN A 29 15.85 2.07 -7.53
N VAL A 30 14.53 1.86 -7.46
CA VAL A 30 13.72 2.21 -6.28
C VAL A 30 14.29 1.53 -5.02
N TYR A 31 14.66 0.25 -5.13
CA TYR A 31 15.23 -0.49 -4.02
C TYR A 31 16.55 0.14 -3.53
N GLN A 32 17.48 0.47 -4.43
CA GLN A 32 18.71 1.16 -4.05
C GLN A 32 18.43 2.52 -3.42
N ALA A 33 17.45 3.26 -3.94
CA ALA A 33 17.03 4.54 -3.37
C ALA A 33 16.53 4.37 -1.93
N GLU A 34 15.63 3.41 -1.69
CA GLU A 34 15.10 3.11 -0.36
C GLU A 34 16.22 2.70 0.60
N LYS A 35 17.18 1.89 0.16
CA LYS A 35 18.37 1.53 0.96
C LYS A 35 19.22 2.76 1.33
N CYS A 36 19.41 3.70 0.41
CA CYS A 36 20.09 4.96 0.71
C CYS A 36 19.31 5.81 1.73
N ILE A 37 17.96 5.86 1.66
CA ILE A 37 17.14 6.55 2.67
C ILE A 37 17.37 5.94 4.06
N LEU A 38 17.41 4.60 4.19
CA LEU A 38 17.67 3.94 5.48
C LEU A 38 19.02 4.36 6.08
N ASN A 39 20.01 4.61 5.23
CA ASN A 39 21.33 5.12 5.62
C ASN A 39 21.40 6.64 5.74
N ARG A 40 20.26 7.35 5.62
CA ARG A 40 20.16 8.82 5.61
C ARG A 40 20.97 9.50 4.49
N ASP A 41 21.29 8.76 3.44
CA ASP A 41 21.99 9.25 2.25
C ASP A 41 20.96 9.74 1.22
N TYR A 42 20.34 10.88 1.51
CA TYR A 42 19.25 11.42 0.70
C TYR A 42 19.72 11.89 -0.68
N LYS A 43 21.01 12.20 -0.85
CA LYS A 43 21.57 12.62 -2.14
C LYS A 43 21.64 11.44 -3.11
N ASN A 44 22.21 10.32 -2.69
CA ASN A 44 22.26 9.14 -3.55
C ASN A 44 20.86 8.52 -3.73
N ALA A 45 19.99 8.59 -2.70
CA ALA A 45 18.59 8.18 -2.85
C ALA A 45 17.88 8.94 -3.97
N ALA A 46 18.04 10.26 -4.03
CA ALA A 46 17.49 11.09 -5.10
C ALA A 46 17.97 10.67 -6.49
N GLN A 47 19.27 10.39 -6.65
CA GLN A 47 19.84 9.93 -7.92
C GLN A 47 19.27 8.58 -8.37
N TYR A 48 19.08 7.65 -7.45
CA TYR A 48 18.46 6.36 -7.76
C TYR A 48 16.98 6.50 -8.13
N TYR A 49 16.22 7.37 -7.48
CA TYR A 49 14.84 7.65 -7.92
C TYR A 49 14.79 8.30 -9.29
N GLU A 50 15.68 9.25 -9.58
CA GLU A 50 15.80 9.87 -10.90
C GLU A 50 16.05 8.80 -11.97
N ALA A 51 17.01 7.91 -11.73
CA ALA A 51 17.30 6.78 -12.61
C ALA A 51 16.10 5.84 -12.76
N ALA A 52 15.39 5.53 -11.66
CA ALA A 52 14.18 4.71 -11.71
C ALA A 52 13.12 5.31 -12.64
N PHE A 53 12.89 6.63 -12.55
CA PHE A 53 11.81 7.30 -13.26
C PHE A 53 12.02 7.34 -14.78
N LEU A 54 13.24 7.05 -15.27
CA LEU A 54 13.51 6.83 -16.69
C LEU A 54 12.85 5.56 -17.24
N PHE A 55 12.58 4.56 -16.39
CA PHE A 55 12.07 3.26 -16.80
C PHE A 55 10.55 3.10 -16.65
N LYS A 56 9.88 4.09 -16.04
CA LYS A 56 8.43 4.09 -15.85
C LYS A 56 7.87 5.49 -16.06
N HIS A 57 7.13 5.66 -17.16
CA HIS A 57 6.53 6.94 -17.55
C HIS A 57 5.64 7.57 -16.48
N ALA A 58 4.90 6.75 -15.73
CA ALA A 58 4.08 7.18 -14.61
C ALA A 58 4.52 6.45 -13.33
N PRO A 59 5.49 7.01 -12.58
CA PRO A 59 5.96 6.43 -11.32
C PRO A 59 4.82 6.34 -10.28
N PHE A 60 4.94 5.40 -9.35
CA PHE A 60 3.97 5.29 -8.26
C PHE A 60 4.09 6.47 -7.30
N THR A 61 2.95 6.91 -6.75
CA THR A 61 2.88 8.10 -5.89
C THR A 61 3.73 7.97 -4.64
N LEU A 62 3.88 6.76 -4.10
CA LEU A 62 4.78 6.49 -2.98
C LEU A 62 6.24 6.84 -3.32
N ASP A 63 6.71 6.44 -4.50
CA ASP A 63 8.08 6.73 -4.96
C ASP A 63 8.28 8.22 -5.23
N ILE A 64 7.26 8.89 -5.79
CA ILE A 64 7.29 10.35 -5.99
C ILE A 64 7.37 11.06 -4.64
N CYS A 65 6.60 10.63 -3.63
CA CYS A 65 6.65 11.19 -2.28
C CYS A 65 8.03 10.99 -1.64
N ASN A 66 8.61 9.80 -1.76
CA ASN A 66 9.93 9.52 -1.18
C ASN A 66 11.02 10.35 -1.85
N TYR A 67 10.97 10.45 -3.19
CA TYR A 67 11.91 11.30 -3.92
C TYR A 67 11.72 12.78 -3.54
N SER A 68 10.48 13.28 -3.43
CA SER A 68 10.24 14.67 -3.06
C SER A 68 10.74 14.99 -1.65
N TYR A 69 10.68 14.04 -0.71
CA TYR A 69 11.30 14.19 0.60
C TYR A 69 12.83 14.26 0.50
N CYS A 70 13.47 13.41 -0.31
CA CYS A 70 14.91 13.46 -0.53
C CYS A 70 15.34 14.81 -1.13
N ALA A 71 14.63 15.30 -2.16
CA ALA A 71 14.89 16.59 -2.78
C ALA A 71 14.74 17.75 -1.78
N ALA A 72 13.68 17.73 -0.95
CA ALA A 72 13.47 18.73 0.09
C ALA A 72 14.59 18.74 1.14
N LEU A 73 15.06 17.57 1.59
CA LEU A 73 16.15 17.44 2.56
C LEU A 73 17.50 17.90 2.00
N ASN A 74 17.70 17.79 0.69
CA ASN A 74 18.90 18.26 0.00
C ASN A 74 18.81 19.74 -0.44
N ASN A 75 17.69 20.43 -0.17
CA ASN A 75 17.39 21.77 -0.71
C ASN A 75 17.45 21.84 -2.26
N ASP A 76 17.19 20.72 -2.93
CA ASP A 76 17.13 20.63 -4.39
C ASP A 76 15.73 21.06 -4.87
N TYR A 77 15.50 22.37 -4.86
CA TYR A 77 14.19 22.94 -5.17
C TYR A 77 13.82 22.83 -6.65
N ASP A 78 14.81 22.72 -7.54
CA ASP A 78 14.60 22.51 -8.97
C ASP A 78 13.95 21.14 -9.21
N ASN A 79 14.49 20.06 -8.65
CA ASN A 79 13.83 18.76 -8.74
C ASN A 79 12.51 18.71 -7.95
N LEU A 80 12.48 19.34 -6.76
CA LEU A 80 11.29 19.32 -5.92
C LEU A 80 10.06 19.95 -6.59
N ILE A 81 10.20 21.01 -7.38
CA ILE A 81 9.05 21.58 -8.11
C ILE A 81 8.51 20.61 -9.16
N HIS A 82 9.38 19.90 -9.89
CA HIS A 82 8.95 18.89 -10.85
C HIS A 82 8.18 17.76 -10.16
N LEU A 83 8.70 17.24 -9.04
CA LEU A 83 8.05 16.20 -8.25
C LEU A 83 6.72 16.69 -7.65
N SER A 84 6.68 17.94 -7.19
CA SER A 84 5.46 18.53 -6.63
C SER A 84 4.35 18.65 -7.68
N ARG A 85 4.69 19.00 -8.93
CA ARG A 85 3.73 19.00 -10.05
C ARG A 85 3.18 17.59 -10.31
N LEU A 86 4.04 16.56 -10.30
CA LEU A 86 3.60 15.17 -10.45
C LEU A 86 2.66 14.74 -9.31
N LEU A 87 2.97 15.12 -8.06
CA LEU A 87 2.10 14.84 -6.92
C LEU A 87 0.72 15.50 -7.07
N VAL A 88 0.65 16.75 -7.53
CA VAL A 88 -0.63 17.42 -7.80
C VAL A 88 -1.43 16.69 -8.87
N LEU A 89 -0.77 16.26 -9.96
CA LEU A 89 -1.41 15.46 -11.00
C LEU A 89 -1.88 14.08 -10.50
N LYS A 90 -1.26 13.56 -9.43
CA LYS A 90 -1.68 12.34 -8.75
C LYS A 90 -2.78 12.56 -7.69
N GLY A 91 -3.12 13.80 -7.36
CA GLY A 91 -4.19 14.13 -6.42
C GLY A 91 -3.75 14.84 -5.14
N ALA A 92 -2.46 15.12 -4.97
CA ALA A 92 -2.00 15.91 -3.82
C ALA A 92 -2.54 17.35 -3.91
N ASP A 93 -3.01 17.88 -2.79
CA ASP A 93 -3.38 19.27 -2.68
C ASP A 93 -2.23 20.13 -2.12
N THR A 94 -2.46 21.44 -2.00
CA THR A 94 -1.48 22.34 -1.36
C THR A 94 -1.29 22.06 0.13
N PHE A 95 -2.23 21.36 0.80
CA PHE A 95 -2.14 21.01 2.21
C PHE A 95 -1.09 19.93 2.45
N PHE A 96 -0.90 18.99 1.51
CA PHE A 96 0.19 18.02 1.52
C PHE A 96 1.56 18.66 1.78
N PHE A 97 1.83 19.79 1.13
CA PHE A 97 3.10 20.50 1.24
C PHE A 97 3.25 21.33 2.54
N ARG A 98 2.27 21.30 3.45
CA ARG A 98 2.39 21.96 4.78
C ARG A 98 3.26 21.19 5.77
N LYS A 99 3.69 19.96 5.43
CA LYS A 99 4.66 19.21 6.26
C LYS A 99 5.93 20.03 6.48
N SER A 100 6.53 19.89 7.66
CA SER A 100 7.72 20.64 8.08
C SER A 100 8.91 20.48 7.14
N ILE A 101 9.07 19.29 6.55
CA ILE A 101 10.12 18.98 5.55
C ILE A 101 10.09 19.93 4.35
N TYR A 102 8.93 20.49 4.01
CA TYR A 102 8.77 21.43 2.90
C TYR A 102 8.84 22.90 3.32
N ASN A 103 9.20 23.21 4.56
CA ASN A 103 9.25 24.60 5.04
C ASN A 103 10.22 25.48 4.23
N GLY A 104 11.38 24.94 3.85
CA GLY A 104 12.35 25.64 3.00
C GLY A 104 11.79 25.86 1.60
N PHE A 105 11.24 24.80 0.99
CA PHE A 105 10.58 24.87 -0.31
C PHE A 105 9.47 25.91 -0.35
N ARG A 106 8.60 25.99 0.66
CA ARG A 106 7.49 26.96 0.71
C ARG A 106 7.93 28.43 0.77
N LYS A 107 9.20 28.71 1.04
CA LYS A 107 9.79 30.06 1.03
C LYS A 107 10.52 30.38 -0.29
N SER A 108 10.60 29.41 -1.20
CA SER A 108 11.36 29.49 -2.44
C SER A 108 10.54 30.12 -3.58
N LYS A 109 11.23 30.52 -4.67
CA LYS A 109 10.57 31.00 -5.90
C LYS A 109 9.84 29.86 -6.62
N GLU A 110 10.35 28.64 -6.49
CA GLU A 110 9.82 27.42 -7.07
C GLU A 110 8.43 27.09 -6.50
N TRP A 111 8.24 27.25 -5.19
CA TRP A 111 6.92 27.14 -4.58
C TRP A 111 5.95 28.20 -5.11
N SER A 112 6.40 29.44 -5.29
CA SER A 112 5.57 30.50 -5.86
C SER A 112 5.13 30.17 -7.30
N SER A 113 6.02 29.55 -8.09
CA SER A 113 5.69 29.02 -9.43
C SER A 113 4.66 27.90 -9.36
N LEU A 114 4.83 26.93 -8.44
CA LEU A 114 3.89 25.84 -8.24
C LEU A 114 2.48 26.36 -7.90
N ILE A 115 2.37 27.31 -6.98
CA ILE A 115 1.07 27.90 -6.58
C ILE A 115 0.40 28.62 -7.74
N LYS A 116 1.17 29.33 -8.58
CA LYS A 116 0.64 29.98 -9.79
C LYS A 116 0.11 28.96 -10.81
N GLU A 117 0.77 27.83 -10.96
CA GLU A 117 0.40 26.74 -11.89
C GLU A 117 -0.70 25.82 -11.33
N TYR A 118 -0.89 25.80 -10.01
CA TYR A 118 -1.77 24.85 -9.31
C TYR A 118 -3.19 24.76 -9.89
N PRO A 119 -3.90 25.86 -10.23
CA PRO A 119 -5.23 25.76 -10.84
C PRO A 119 -5.22 25.00 -12.17
N GLN A 120 -4.21 25.21 -13.01
CA GLN A 120 -4.07 24.53 -14.31
C GLN A 120 -3.73 23.04 -14.13
N LEU A 121 -2.85 22.72 -13.19
CA LEU A 121 -2.52 21.33 -12.85
C LEU A 121 -3.74 20.58 -12.32
N THR A 122 -4.59 21.24 -11.52
CA THR A 122 -5.84 20.67 -11.00
C THR A 122 -6.80 20.36 -12.14
N VAL A 123 -7.01 21.28 -13.09
CA VAL A 123 -7.84 21.02 -14.28
C VAL A 123 -7.27 19.84 -15.09
N LYS A 124 -5.95 19.78 -15.28
CA LYS A 124 -5.29 18.68 -15.99
C LYS A 124 -5.50 17.34 -15.29
N ARG A 125 -5.35 17.30 -13.97
CA ARG A 125 -5.66 16.12 -13.15
C ARG A 125 -7.11 15.69 -13.38
N ASP A 126 -8.04 16.63 -13.29
CA ASP A 126 -9.48 16.33 -13.34
C ASP A 126 -9.91 15.79 -14.72
N GLN A 127 -9.16 16.10 -15.78
CA GLN A 127 -9.34 15.53 -17.12
C GLN A 127 -8.80 14.10 -17.26
N THR A 128 -7.81 13.73 -16.44
CA THR A 128 -7.18 12.39 -16.49
C THR A 128 -7.84 11.38 -15.54
N ILE A 129 -8.36 11.85 -14.41
CA ILE A 129 -8.95 10.99 -13.37
C ILE A 129 -10.40 10.64 -13.70
N ASN A 130 -10.73 9.36 -13.62
CA ASN A 130 -12.08 8.87 -13.85
C ASN A 130 -12.93 8.96 -12.56
N TYR A 131 -13.54 10.11 -12.31
CA TYR A 131 -14.40 10.33 -11.14
C TYR A 131 -15.65 9.45 -11.09
N ALA A 132 -16.20 9.08 -12.26
CA ALA A 132 -17.34 8.16 -12.30
C ALA A 132 -16.95 6.76 -11.80
N LEU A 133 -15.75 6.30 -12.16
CA LEU A 133 -15.17 5.06 -11.67
C LEU A 133 -14.88 5.10 -10.18
N ILE A 134 -14.29 6.19 -9.68
CA ILE A 134 -14.06 6.40 -8.23
C ILE A 134 -15.39 6.33 -7.47
N LYS A 135 -16.44 6.96 -7.98
CA LYS A 135 -17.78 6.90 -7.38
C LYS A 135 -18.29 5.46 -7.28
N ARG A 136 -18.19 4.66 -8.36
CA ARG A 136 -18.58 3.24 -8.35
C ARG A 136 -17.80 2.44 -7.29
N ILE A 137 -16.49 2.70 -7.17
CA ILE A 137 -15.64 2.04 -6.16
C ILE A 137 -16.07 2.43 -4.74
N ASN A 138 -16.36 3.71 -4.50
CA ASN A 138 -16.85 4.18 -3.21
C ASN A 138 -18.22 3.59 -2.86
N ASP A 139 -19.10 3.38 -3.84
CA ASP A 139 -20.38 2.68 -3.63
C ASP A 139 -20.14 1.22 -3.20
N PHE A 140 -19.14 0.54 -3.77
CA PHE A 140 -18.76 -0.81 -3.35
C PHE A 140 -18.23 -0.83 -1.91
N ILE A 141 -17.33 0.10 -1.59
CA ILE A 141 -16.78 0.26 -0.24
C ILE A 141 -17.90 0.56 0.77
N TYR A 142 -18.82 1.46 0.44
CA TYR A 142 -19.95 1.79 1.32
C TYR A 142 -20.82 0.56 1.61
N ARG A 143 -21.14 -0.24 0.57
CA ARG A 143 -21.92 -1.47 0.72
C ARG A 143 -21.19 -2.50 1.59
N ASP A 144 -19.89 -2.70 1.37
CA ASP A 144 -19.05 -3.56 2.21
C ASP A 144 -19.02 -3.09 3.67
N GLN A 145 -18.74 -1.82 3.91
CA GLN A 145 -18.67 -1.27 5.26
C GLN A 145 -20.04 -1.30 5.98
N SER A 146 -21.15 -1.14 5.25
CA SER A 146 -22.50 -1.17 5.84
C SER A 146 -22.82 -2.50 6.54
N VAL A 147 -22.28 -3.62 6.06
CA VAL A 147 -22.47 -4.94 6.69
C VAL A 147 -21.42 -5.22 7.75
N HIS A 148 -20.16 -4.81 7.53
CA HIS A 148 -19.08 -5.04 8.51
C HIS A 148 -19.21 -4.19 9.77
N CYS A 149 -19.73 -2.97 9.67
CA CYS A 149 -19.94 -2.09 10.84
C CYS A 149 -20.90 -2.69 11.88
N ILE A 150 -21.83 -3.55 11.45
CA ILE A 150 -22.82 -4.18 12.34
C ILE A 150 -22.50 -5.65 12.63
N LEU A 151 -21.44 -6.21 12.04
CA LEU A 151 -21.04 -7.61 12.23
C LEU A 151 -20.79 -7.94 13.71
N VAL A 152 -20.15 -7.05 14.47
CA VAL A 152 -19.83 -7.28 15.89
C VAL A 152 -21.07 -7.62 16.71
N ASN A 153 -22.22 -7.01 16.38
CA ASN A 153 -23.48 -7.24 17.08
C ASN A 153 -24.25 -8.45 16.55
N ASN A 154 -23.90 -8.95 15.37
CA ASN A 154 -24.63 -9.99 14.66
C ASN A 154 -23.76 -11.23 14.34
N ALA A 155 -22.57 -11.34 14.91
CA ALA A 155 -21.60 -12.38 14.55
C ALA A 155 -22.08 -13.81 14.87
N LYS A 156 -23.05 -13.95 15.80
CA LYS A 156 -23.67 -15.24 16.16
C LYS A 156 -24.87 -15.60 15.27
N ASP A 157 -25.37 -14.66 14.48
CA ASP A 157 -26.47 -14.88 13.55
C ASP A 157 -25.92 -15.46 12.24
N SER A 158 -26.15 -16.76 12.04
CA SER A 158 -25.69 -17.48 10.85
C SER A 158 -26.30 -16.97 9.55
N GLU A 159 -27.55 -16.49 9.58
CA GLU A 159 -28.22 -15.94 8.40
C GLU A 159 -27.61 -14.59 8.02
N PHE A 160 -27.34 -13.74 9.03
CA PHE A 160 -26.61 -12.49 8.84
C PHE A 160 -25.23 -12.72 8.22
N VAL A 161 -24.45 -13.65 8.77
CA VAL A 161 -23.11 -13.98 8.26
C VAL A 161 -23.19 -14.51 6.82
N ALA A 162 -24.15 -15.39 6.51
CA ALA A 162 -24.35 -15.90 5.16
C ALA A 162 -24.71 -14.78 4.17
N ARG A 163 -25.56 -13.82 4.58
CA ARG A 163 -25.91 -12.64 3.76
C ARG A 163 -24.70 -11.74 3.52
N MET A 164 -23.91 -11.47 4.56
CA MET A 164 -22.66 -10.70 4.44
C MET A 164 -21.69 -11.38 3.47
N ASN A 165 -21.58 -12.72 3.51
CA ASN A 165 -20.74 -13.47 2.58
C ASN A 165 -21.20 -13.28 1.13
N ARG A 166 -22.49 -13.44 0.85
CA ARG A 166 -23.04 -13.18 -0.50
C ARG A 166 -22.80 -11.75 -0.99
N ILE A 167 -22.89 -10.77 -0.10
CA ILE A 167 -22.62 -9.37 -0.44
C ILE A 167 -21.16 -9.19 -0.83
N ASN A 168 -20.22 -9.71 -0.04
CA ASN A 168 -18.80 -9.58 -0.36
C ASN A 168 -18.45 -10.33 -1.65
N ASP A 169 -18.97 -11.54 -1.88
CA ASP A 169 -18.76 -12.28 -3.13
C ASP A 169 -19.19 -11.46 -4.35
N SER A 170 -20.38 -10.86 -4.27
CA SER A 170 -20.91 -10.01 -5.33
C SER A 170 -20.08 -8.75 -5.53
N LEU A 171 -19.55 -8.15 -4.46
CA LEU A 171 -18.67 -6.98 -4.54
C LEU A 171 -17.30 -7.34 -5.13
N SER A 172 -16.73 -8.49 -4.77
CA SER A 172 -15.47 -8.99 -5.34
C SER A 172 -15.61 -9.24 -6.84
N GLU A 173 -16.68 -9.91 -7.29
CA GLU A 173 -16.97 -10.10 -8.72
C GLU A 173 -17.15 -8.77 -9.45
N SER A 174 -17.86 -7.82 -8.84
CA SER A 174 -18.05 -6.49 -9.40
C SER A 174 -16.72 -5.72 -9.50
N LEU A 175 -15.85 -5.84 -8.50
CA LEU A 175 -14.52 -5.23 -8.50
C LEU A 175 -13.63 -5.85 -9.58
N ILE A 176 -13.67 -7.17 -9.76
CA ILE A 176 -12.91 -7.89 -10.79
C ILE A 176 -13.33 -7.43 -12.18
N ALA A 177 -14.63 -7.38 -12.45
CA ALA A 177 -15.16 -6.88 -13.71
C ALA A 177 -14.66 -5.44 -13.97
N LEU A 178 -14.73 -4.60 -12.94
CA LEU A 178 -14.28 -3.21 -13.02
C LEU A 178 -12.77 -3.08 -13.28
N MET A 179 -11.95 -3.95 -12.69
CA MET A 179 -10.50 -4.00 -12.96
C MET A 179 -10.24 -4.35 -14.43
N TYR A 180 -10.88 -5.39 -14.97
CA TYR A 180 -10.64 -5.77 -16.37
C TYR A 180 -11.21 -4.75 -17.37
N GLU A 181 -12.36 -4.15 -17.09
CA GLU A 181 -12.98 -3.10 -17.93
C GLU A 181 -12.07 -1.86 -18.11
N ASN A 182 -11.21 -1.57 -17.14
CA ASN A 182 -10.44 -0.31 -17.09
C ASN A 182 -8.91 -0.52 -17.22
N ASP A 183 -8.46 -1.69 -17.69
CA ASP A 183 -7.03 -2.07 -17.68
C ASP A 183 -6.37 -1.83 -16.31
N TYR A 184 -7.07 -2.36 -15.29
CA TYR A 184 -6.82 -2.31 -13.85
C TYR A 184 -6.95 -0.91 -13.22
N LEU A 185 -7.30 -0.91 -11.94
CA LEU A 185 -7.57 0.28 -11.14
C LEU A 185 -6.26 0.88 -10.61
N SER A 186 -5.49 1.49 -11.51
CA SER A 186 -4.19 2.13 -11.24
C SER A 186 -4.32 3.58 -10.78
N GLU A 187 -3.27 4.13 -10.15
CA GLU A 187 -3.24 5.54 -9.72
C GLU A 187 -3.37 6.53 -10.88
N GLU A 188 -3.02 6.13 -12.11
CA GLU A 188 -3.21 6.93 -13.31
C GLU A 188 -4.70 7.09 -13.66
N VAL A 189 -5.53 6.13 -13.28
CA VAL A 189 -6.96 6.08 -13.62
C VAL A 189 -7.81 6.65 -12.49
N ILE A 190 -7.50 6.27 -11.24
CA ILE A 190 -8.31 6.62 -10.06
C ILE A 190 -7.63 7.61 -9.12
N GLY A 191 -6.41 8.04 -9.44
CA GLY A 191 -5.63 8.94 -8.59
C GLY A 191 -5.03 8.22 -7.39
N ALA A 192 -4.18 8.94 -6.67
CA ALA A 192 -3.70 8.56 -5.35
C ALA A 192 -4.59 9.19 -4.26
N THR A 193 -4.62 8.53 -3.11
CA THR A 193 -5.42 9.00 -1.96
C THR A 193 -4.57 9.83 -1.02
N PHE A 194 -5.04 11.05 -0.76
CA PHE A 194 -4.48 11.95 0.24
C PHE A 194 -5.57 12.26 1.27
N ASN A 195 -5.21 12.17 2.54
CA ASN A 195 -6.03 12.60 3.66
C ASN A 195 -5.31 13.77 4.34
N ASP A 196 -5.75 14.99 4.04
CA ASP A 196 -5.06 16.23 4.39
C ASP A 196 -3.59 16.19 3.92
N SER A 197 -2.66 16.16 4.88
CA SER A 197 -1.23 16.10 4.60
C SER A 197 -0.70 14.68 4.44
N ASN A 198 -1.54 13.65 4.60
CA ASN A 198 -1.07 12.27 4.64
C ASN A 198 -1.40 11.54 3.35
N PHE A 199 -0.36 10.99 2.73
CA PHE A 199 -0.53 10.07 1.62
C PHE A 199 -0.93 8.69 2.14
N VAL A 200 -1.93 8.06 1.52
CA VAL A 200 -2.35 6.69 1.78
C VAL A 200 -1.83 5.81 0.64
N ALA A 201 -0.84 4.97 0.95
CA ALA A 201 -0.16 4.13 -0.04
C ALA A 201 -1.01 3.00 -0.62
N TYR A 202 -2.15 2.71 0.00
CA TYR A 202 -3.06 1.67 -0.49
C TYR A 202 -4.10 2.25 -1.45
N PRO A 203 -4.51 1.50 -2.48
CA PRO A 203 -5.60 1.91 -3.35
C PRO A 203 -6.90 2.12 -2.56
N ILE A 204 -7.79 2.98 -3.05
CA ILE A 204 -9.08 3.26 -2.39
C ILE A 204 -9.90 2.00 -2.11
N TYR A 205 -9.80 0.97 -2.97
CA TYR A 205 -10.52 -0.30 -2.86
C TYR A 205 -9.84 -1.34 -1.97
N HIS A 206 -8.77 -1.00 -1.23
CA HIS A 206 -7.99 -1.98 -0.46
C HIS A 206 -8.82 -2.76 0.57
N ALA A 207 -9.83 -2.15 1.18
CA ALA A 207 -10.71 -2.83 2.14
C ALA A 207 -11.45 -4.02 1.51
N LEU A 208 -11.94 -3.86 0.27
CA LEU A 208 -12.60 -4.93 -0.48
C LEU A 208 -11.65 -6.11 -0.73
N VAL A 209 -10.40 -5.80 -1.10
CA VAL A 209 -9.35 -6.81 -1.34
C VAL A 209 -9.04 -7.57 -0.05
N ILE A 210 -8.84 -6.86 1.06
CA ILE A 210 -8.57 -7.47 2.36
C ILE A 210 -9.72 -8.39 2.78
N HIS A 211 -10.97 -7.92 2.66
CA HIS A 211 -12.14 -8.70 3.06
C HIS A 211 -12.38 -9.94 2.20
N GLU A 212 -12.02 -9.92 0.91
CA GLU A 212 -12.03 -11.11 0.06
C GLU A 212 -11.07 -12.16 0.59
N PHE A 213 -9.80 -11.79 0.80
CA PHE A 213 -8.78 -12.74 1.26
C PHE A 213 -9.01 -13.24 2.69
N GLN A 214 -9.60 -12.41 3.57
CA GLN A 214 -10.04 -12.81 4.93
C GLN A 214 -11.03 -13.97 4.95
N LYS A 215 -11.80 -14.15 3.87
CA LYS A 215 -12.75 -15.26 3.75
C LYS A 215 -12.15 -16.51 3.13
N HIS A 216 -10.83 -16.53 2.93
CA HIS A 216 -10.17 -17.52 2.11
C HIS A 216 -10.64 -17.51 0.65
N GLY A 217 -11.17 -16.37 0.18
CA GLY A 217 -11.45 -16.14 -1.22
C GLY A 217 -10.14 -15.98 -2.00
N ASP A 218 -10.10 -16.53 -3.20
CA ASP A 218 -8.98 -16.45 -4.13
C ASP A 218 -9.33 -15.68 -5.41
N LYS A 219 -10.58 -15.18 -5.53
CA LYS A 219 -11.09 -14.57 -6.78
C LYS A 219 -10.26 -13.37 -7.22
N LEU A 220 -9.77 -12.58 -6.26
CA LEU A 220 -8.93 -11.41 -6.54
C LEU A 220 -7.45 -11.73 -6.76
N THR A 221 -6.99 -12.96 -6.52
CA THR A 221 -5.56 -13.34 -6.67
C THR A 221 -5.04 -13.07 -8.06
N LYS A 222 -5.71 -13.63 -9.08
CA LYS A 222 -5.30 -13.48 -10.49
C LYS A 222 -5.37 -12.02 -10.97
N PRO A 223 -6.48 -11.28 -10.79
CA PRO A 223 -6.56 -9.86 -11.15
C PRO A 223 -5.46 -9.01 -10.49
N MET A 224 -5.18 -9.22 -9.19
CA MET A 224 -4.14 -8.48 -8.47
C MET A 224 -2.74 -8.82 -8.99
N TYR A 225 -2.46 -10.11 -9.21
CA TYR A 225 -1.19 -10.57 -9.77
C TYR A 225 -0.92 -9.95 -11.15
N GLU A 226 -1.90 -9.97 -12.04
CA GLU A 226 -1.77 -9.39 -13.38
C GLU A 226 -1.59 -7.86 -13.31
N ALA A 227 -2.30 -7.18 -12.41
CA ALA A 227 -2.12 -5.74 -12.19
C ALA A 227 -0.68 -5.40 -11.75
N ILE A 228 -0.09 -6.22 -10.86
CA ILE A 228 1.30 -6.04 -10.42
C ILE A 228 2.26 -6.26 -11.59
N LYS A 229 2.11 -7.35 -12.36
CA LYS A 229 3.00 -7.65 -13.50
C LYS A 229 2.93 -6.60 -14.60
N LYS A 230 1.78 -5.97 -14.77
CA LYS A 230 1.60 -4.84 -15.70
C LYS A 230 2.04 -3.49 -15.12
N GLY A 231 2.56 -3.45 -13.88
CA GLY A 231 3.00 -2.23 -13.22
C GLY A 231 1.87 -1.24 -12.93
N LYS A 232 0.63 -1.74 -12.82
CA LYS A 232 -0.59 -0.97 -12.51
C LYS A 232 -0.78 -0.79 -11.00
N ILE A 233 -0.24 -1.71 -10.21
CA ILE A 233 -0.18 -1.67 -8.76
C ILE A 233 1.27 -1.89 -8.35
N ARG A 234 1.75 -1.15 -7.35
CA ARG A 234 3.09 -1.33 -6.80
C ARG A 234 3.21 -2.71 -6.15
N SER A 235 4.28 -3.45 -6.44
CA SER A 235 4.39 -4.88 -6.12
C SER A 235 4.30 -5.18 -4.62
N ASP A 236 5.03 -4.44 -3.80
CA ASP A 236 4.99 -4.57 -2.34
C ASP A 236 3.60 -4.30 -1.75
N ILE A 237 2.88 -3.28 -2.25
CA ILE A 237 1.51 -2.97 -1.84
C ILE A 237 0.55 -4.07 -2.26
N GLY A 238 0.60 -4.49 -3.53
CA GLY A 238 -0.29 -5.52 -4.06
C GLY A 238 -0.11 -6.86 -3.35
N LEU A 239 1.14 -7.30 -3.16
CA LEU A 239 1.45 -8.53 -2.43
C LEU A 239 1.01 -8.43 -0.96
N LYS A 240 1.24 -7.30 -0.29
CA LYS A 240 0.81 -7.09 1.08
C LYS A 240 -0.71 -7.15 1.24
N LEU A 241 -1.48 -6.64 0.28
CA LEU A 241 -2.94 -6.75 0.30
C LEU A 241 -3.41 -8.20 0.18
N MET A 242 -2.76 -8.99 -0.67
CA MET A 242 -3.05 -10.43 -0.79
C MET A 242 -2.69 -11.20 0.49
N GLN A 243 -1.64 -10.79 1.20
CA GLN A 243 -1.20 -11.42 2.46
C GLN A 243 -2.04 -11.04 3.69
N ASN A 244 -2.48 -9.79 3.79
CA ASN A 244 -3.21 -9.26 4.95
C ASN A 244 -4.62 -9.87 5.13
N GLY A 245 -5.07 -10.70 4.20
CA GLY A 245 -6.28 -11.50 4.30
C GLY A 245 -6.25 -12.61 5.35
N GLY A 246 -5.31 -12.62 6.30
CA GLY A 246 -5.33 -13.58 7.41
C GLY A 246 -5.12 -15.06 7.01
N ASN A 247 -4.81 -15.37 5.75
CA ASN A 247 -4.46 -16.71 5.34
C ASN A 247 -3.11 -16.70 4.62
N PRO A 248 -2.00 -17.11 5.26
CA PRO A 248 -0.71 -17.32 4.60
C PRO A 248 -0.75 -18.53 3.64
N ARG A 249 -1.91 -18.91 3.11
CA ARG A 249 -2.08 -20.06 2.20
C ARG A 249 -2.18 -19.69 0.73
N ILE A 250 -2.25 -18.40 0.38
CA ILE A 250 -2.52 -18.03 -1.01
C ILE A 250 -1.51 -16.99 -1.45
N VAL A 251 -0.38 -17.47 -1.97
CA VAL A 251 0.13 -16.91 -3.22
C VAL A 251 0.63 -18.07 -4.11
N PHE A 252 -0.05 -18.24 -5.25
CA PHE A 252 0.23 -19.07 -6.44
C PHE A 252 -0.41 -20.48 -6.54
N ASP A 253 -1.10 -20.71 -7.66
CA ASP A 253 -1.71 -21.98 -8.09
C ASP A 253 -0.77 -22.66 -9.09
N GLU A 254 -0.09 -23.69 -8.60
CA GLU A 254 0.16 -25.03 -9.14
C GLU A 254 1.23 -25.63 -8.20
N ASP A 255 0.75 -26.46 -7.26
CA ASP A 255 1.47 -27.35 -6.33
C ASP A 255 2.08 -26.85 -5.00
N TYR A 256 2.10 -25.57 -4.59
CA TYR A 256 2.84 -25.20 -3.36
C TYR A 256 2.22 -24.10 -2.46
N ILE A 257 2.32 -24.30 -1.14
CA ILE A 257 1.90 -23.37 -0.08
C ILE A 257 3.09 -22.51 0.36
N ILE A 258 3.04 -21.19 0.16
CA ILE A 258 4.02 -20.25 0.73
C ILE A 258 3.54 -19.81 2.12
N LEU A 259 4.01 -20.46 3.18
CA LEU A 259 3.83 -19.97 4.55
C LEU A 259 4.82 -18.84 4.81
N HIS A 260 4.30 -17.66 5.17
CA HIS A 260 5.13 -16.61 5.76
C HIS A 260 5.41 -16.94 7.23
N ASP A 261 6.69 -16.86 7.62
CA ASP A 261 7.15 -16.86 9.02
C ASP A 261 6.49 -15.73 9.83
N THR A 262 5.29 -16.02 10.30
CA THR A 262 4.80 -15.46 11.55
C THR A 262 5.14 -16.52 12.59
N LEU A 263 6.21 -16.28 13.36
CA LEU A 263 6.45 -16.93 14.63
C LEU A 263 5.26 -16.63 15.55
N TRP A 264 4.17 -17.37 15.38
CA TRP A 264 3.28 -17.64 16.49
C TRP A 264 4.10 -18.50 17.43
N THR A 265 4.40 -17.99 18.62
CA THR A 265 4.84 -18.82 19.73
C THR A 265 3.66 -19.73 20.12
N MET A 266 3.41 -20.77 19.33
CA MET A 266 2.63 -21.92 19.77
C MET A 266 3.49 -22.65 20.81
N ASP A 267 2.91 -22.97 21.95
CA ASP A 267 3.52 -23.82 22.96
C ASP A 267 3.93 -25.15 22.30
N LEU A 268 5.24 -25.31 22.05
CA LEU A 268 5.85 -26.39 21.27
C LEU A 268 5.78 -27.77 21.94
N ARG A 269 5.08 -27.89 23.08
CA ARG A 269 5.07 -29.13 23.86
C ARG A 269 4.25 -30.26 23.24
N ASN A 270 3.40 -30.01 22.23
CA ASN A 270 2.42 -31.01 21.75
C ASN A 270 2.32 -31.25 20.22
N ALA A 271 3.31 -30.91 19.38
CA ALA A 271 3.20 -31.11 17.92
C ALA A 271 4.22 -32.12 17.33
N ILE A 272 3.67 -33.11 16.61
CA ILE A 272 4.13 -33.87 15.41
C ILE A 272 5.63 -33.75 14.98
N PRO A 273 6.29 -34.82 14.47
CA PRO A 273 7.74 -34.87 14.30
C PRO A 273 8.35 -33.71 13.50
N ILE A 274 9.16 -32.91 14.20
CA ILE A 274 9.85 -31.67 13.80
C ILE A 274 10.56 -31.75 12.44
N ARG A 275 11.05 -32.91 12.01
CA ARG A 275 11.79 -33.07 10.74
C ARG A 275 10.94 -32.80 9.48
N ARG A 276 9.63 -33.04 9.52
CA ARG A 276 8.75 -32.79 8.36
C ARG A 276 8.39 -31.31 8.23
N ILE A 277 8.32 -30.59 9.35
CA ILE A 277 8.03 -29.15 9.41
C ILE A 277 9.26 -28.35 8.94
N VAL A 278 10.47 -28.72 9.37
CA VAL A 278 11.71 -28.02 8.98
C VAL A 278 11.98 -28.10 7.47
N ARG A 279 11.71 -29.24 6.83
CA ARG A 279 11.88 -29.38 5.37
C ARG A 279 10.87 -28.57 4.57
N ILE A 280 9.61 -28.53 5.02
CA ILE A 280 8.57 -27.68 4.42
C ILE A 280 8.98 -26.21 4.55
N LEU A 281 9.48 -25.77 5.71
CA LEU A 281 9.93 -24.39 5.91
C LEU A 281 11.12 -23.99 5.01
N TYR A 282 12.08 -24.90 4.78
CA TYR A 282 13.26 -24.61 3.94
C TYR A 282 12.94 -24.58 2.44
N ASP A 283 12.14 -25.54 1.96
CA ASP A 283 11.72 -25.58 0.55
C ASP A 283 10.80 -24.39 0.22
N THR A 284 9.97 -23.95 1.18
CA THR A 284 9.07 -22.79 1.01
C THR A 284 9.77 -21.44 1.10
N THR A 285 10.89 -21.30 1.83
CA THR A 285 11.67 -20.05 1.86
C THR A 285 12.34 -19.78 0.52
N ASN A 286 12.91 -20.80 -0.13
CA ASN A 286 13.50 -20.66 -1.46
C ASN A 286 12.45 -20.29 -2.52
N ILE A 287 11.28 -20.94 -2.51
CA ILE A 287 10.18 -20.65 -3.44
C ILE A 287 9.59 -19.24 -3.20
N ALA A 288 9.43 -18.83 -1.94
CA ALA A 288 8.97 -17.49 -1.60
C ALA A 288 9.96 -16.42 -2.08
N THR A 289 11.26 -16.66 -1.94
CA THR A 289 12.32 -15.76 -2.40
C THR A 289 12.35 -15.71 -3.94
N GLU A 290 12.26 -16.84 -4.64
CA GLU A 290 12.17 -16.89 -6.11
C GLU A 290 10.95 -16.14 -6.64
N LYS A 291 9.78 -16.32 -6.01
CA LYS A 291 8.56 -15.61 -6.41
C LYS A 291 8.60 -14.13 -6.07
N ARG A 292 9.17 -13.74 -4.93
CA ARG A 292 9.40 -12.32 -4.61
C ARG A 292 10.36 -11.67 -5.60
N ALA A 293 11.40 -12.38 -6.04
CA ALA A 293 12.28 -11.93 -7.11
C ALA A 293 11.51 -11.73 -8.43
N GLU A 294 10.50 -12.56 -8.74
CA GLU A 294 9.59 -12.37 -9.90
C GLU A 294 8.85 -11.02 -9.89
N PHE A 295 8.63 -10.42 -8.70
CA PHE A 295 8.01 -9.09 -8.55
C PHE A 295 8.94 -8.03 -8.02
N TYR A 296 10.24 -8.28 -8.06
CA TYR A 296 11.24 -7.31 -7.63
C TYR A 296 11.05 -6.89 -6.17
N CYS A 297 10.55 -7.81 -5.33
CA CYS A 297 10.36 -7.61 -3.89
C CYS A 297 11.55 -8.21 -3.13
N ASP A 298 12.04 -7.48 -2.12
CA ASP A 298 13.20 -7.90 -1.33
C ASP A 298 12.86 -9.00 -0.30
N GLU A 299 13.91 -9.61 0.27
CA GLU A 299 13.81 -10.55 1.38
C GLU A 299 13.12 -9.92 2.61
N SER A 300 12.37 -10.72 3.37
CA SER A 300 11.42 -10.25 4.39
C SER A 300 12.02 -9.46 5.54
N GLU A 301 13.33 -9.56 5.79
CA GLU A 301 13.99 -8.81 6.86
C GLU A 301 14.08 -7.30 6.60
N ASN A 302 14.21 -6.87 5.34
CA ASN A 302 14.35 -5.44 5.01
C ASN A 302 13.00 -4.69 4.94
N ILE A 303 11.89 -5.40 4.75
CA ILE A 303 10.55 -4.78 4.67
C ILE A 303 10.14 -4.14 6.01
N LYS A 304 10.58 -4.71 7.15
CA LYS A 304 10.30 -4.16 8.49
C LYS A 304 10.89 -2.76 8.70
N ASN A 305 11.96 -2.45 7.98
CA ASN A 305 12.67 -1.17 8.07
C ASN A 305 12.23 -0.17 6.99
N LYS A 306 11.42 -0.57 6.00
CA LYS A 306 11.00 0.34 4.93
C LYS A 306 10.21 1.52 5.51
N ILE A 307 10.76 2.71 5.30
CA ILE A 307 10.21 3.97 5.81
C ILE A 307 8.94 4.29 5.03
N TYR A 308 7.79 4.09 5.68
CA TYR A 308 6.61 4.88 5.37
C TYR A 308 6.74 6.16 6.17
N TYR A 309 6.96 7.30 5.49
CA TYR A 309 7.04 8.62 6.11
C TYR A 309 5.64 9.03 6.65
N ASN A 310 5.18 8.33 7.68
CA ASN A 310 3.96 8.62 8.42
C ASN A 310 4.36 9.27 9.75
N TYR A 311 4.72 10.54 9.68
CA TYR A 311 4.99 11.32 10.88
C TYR A 311 3.67 11.78 11.51
N ARG A 312 3.07 10.92 12.34
CA ARG A 312 2.30 11.36 13.51
C ARG A 312 2.52 10.41 14.66
N ARG A 313 3.22 10.94 15.68
CA ARG A 313 3.18 10.48 17.07
C ARG A 313 1.75 10.69 17.59
N TYR A 314 0.83 9.78 17.28
CA TYR A 314 -0.47 9.74 17.97
C TYR A 314 -0.25 9.09 19.33
N ILE A 315 -0.15 9.93 20.36
CA ILE A 315 -0.29 9.48 21.74
C ILE A 315 -1.72 8.95 21.87
N PHE A 316 -1.85 7.65 22.08
CA PHE A 316 -3.11 6.97 22.38
C PHE A 316 -3.60 7.41 23.76
N SER A 317 -4.18 8.61 23.85
CA SER A 317 -5.03 8.98 24.97
C SER A 317 -6.32 9.56 24.42
N LYS A 318 -7.41 8.79 24.56
CA LYS A 318 -8.82 9.18 24.34
C LYS A 318 -9.39 9.07 22.91
N ILE A 319 -9.29 7.91 22.26
CA ILE A 319 -10.29 7.52 21.25
C ILE A 319 -10.78 6.10 21.54
N ASN A 320 -11.90 6.00 22.25
CA ASN A 320 -12.76 4.82 22.16
C ASN A 320 -13.51 4.95 20.83
N LYS A 321 -13.32 3.97 19.93
CA LYS A 321 -13.91 3.84 18.58
C LYS A 321 -13.09 4.47 17.43
N LEU A 322 -12.06 3.75 17.02
CA LEU A 322 -11.55 3.72 15.64
C LEU A 322 -11.17 2.27 15.35
N TYR A 323 -12.05 1.55 14.64
CA TYR A 323 -11.75 0.20 14.18
C TYR A 323 -10.90 0.30 12.90
N TYR A 324 -9.79 -0.43 12.91
CA TYR A 324 -8.83 -0.65 11.82
C TYR A 324 -8.05 0.57 11.30
N ASN A 325 -6.85 0.74 11.88
CA ASN A 325 -5.73 1.45 11.27
C ASN A 325 -4.56 0.44 11.19
N PRO A 326 -4.10 0.01 9.99
CA PRO A 326 -3.06 -1.01 9.91
C PRO A 326 -1.72 -0.45 10.41
N PHE A 327 -1.19 -1.08 11.46
CA PHE A 327 -0.11 -0.66 12.33
C PHE A 327 1.23 -0.27 11.64
N ILE A 328 1.92 0.65 12.32
CA ILE A 328 3.38 0.86 12.29
C ILE A 328 4.00 -0.08 13.33
N ILE A 329 5.05 -0.83 12.98
CA ILE A 329 5.89 -1.57 13.93
C ILE A 329 7.16 -0.75 14.15
N VAL A 330 7.43 -0.34 15.39
CA VAL A 330 8.69 0.29 15.81
C VAL A 330 9.52 -0.80 16.53
N PRO A 331 10.84 -0.90 16.29
CA PRO A 331 11.70 -1.76 17.11
C PRO A 331 11.67 -1.28 18.57
N ILE A 332 11.26 -2.15 19.49
CA ILE A 332 11.15 -1.87 20.94
C ILE A 332 12.54 -1.67 21.61
N ALA A 333 13.64 -1.92 20.89
CA ALA A 333 14.97 -2.00 21.48
C ALA A 333 15.61 -0.66 21.91
N GLU A 334 15.02 0.51 21.59
CA GLU A 334 15.63 1.83 21.92
C GLU A 334 14.78 2.70 22.86
N ILE A 335 13.67 2.20 23.42
CA ILE A 335 12.75 2.99 24.28
C ILE A 335 12.89 2.69 25.78
N MET A 336 13.76 1.76 26.18
CA MET A 336 13.93 1.40 27.60
C MET A 336 15.32 1.73 28.17
N GLN A 337 15.71 3.01 28.14
CA GLN A 337 16.87 3.48 28.92
C GLN A 337 16.58 4.57 29.96
N GLU A 338 15.33 4.99 30.16
CA GLU A 338 15.01 5.86 31.30
C GLU A 338 13.71 5.40 31.98
N GLU A 339 13.78 5.09 33.28
CA GLU A 339 12.60 4.85 34.11
C GLU A 339 11.74 6.12 34.16
N PRO A 340 10.43 6.06 33.91
CA PRO A 340 9.56 7.21 34.11
C PRO A 340 9.45 7.53 35.61
N PRO A 341 9.33 8.82 35.99
CA PRO A 341 9.31 9.24 37.39
C PRO A 341 8.11 8.66 38.14
N LYS A 342 8.33 8.32 39.42
CA LYS A 342 7.41 7.64 40.35
C LYS A 342 6.11 8.39 40.68
N GLU A 343 5.88 9.56 40.09
CA GLU A 343 4.72 10.42 40.38
C GLU A 343 3.48 10.09 39.54
N PHE A 344 3.55 9.09 38.65
CA PHE A 344 2.43 8.69 37.79
C PHE A 344 1.43 7.69 38.42
N TYR A 345 1.67 7.25 39.66
CA TYR A 345 0.79 6.32 40.37
C TYR A 345 -0.09 7.04 41.40
N GLN A 346 -0.99 7.89 40.93
CA GLN A 346 -2.16 8.31 41.69
C GLN A 346 -3.13 9.02 40.75
N LEU A 347 -4.19 8.34 40.29
CA LEU A 347 -5.58 8.79 40.34
C LEU A 347 -6.53 7.88 39.54
N PHE A 348 -7.74 7.71 40.11
CA PHE A 348 -8.96 7.08 39.60
C PHE A 348 -9.16 5.57 39.80
N LEU A 349 -9.42 5.21 41.05
CA LEU A 349 -10.64 4.46 41.39
C LEU A 349 -11.81 5.46 41.43
N VAL A 350 -12.95 5.10 40.83
CA VAL A 350 -14.34 5.36 41.29
C VAL A 350 -15.27 4.89 40.17
N SER A 351 -16.02 3.83 40.49
CA SER A 351 -17.24 3.39 39.84
C SER A 351 -18.35 4.44 40.05
N ASP A 352 -19.20 4.67 39.05
CA ASP A 352 -20.66 4.60 39.21
C ASP A 352 -21.38 4.99 37.90
N TYR A 353 -22.33 4.14 37.53
CA TYR A 353 -23.33 4.36 36.48
C TYR A 353 -24.38 5.38 36.95
N PRO A 354 -25.05 6.06 36.01
CA PRO A 354 -26.51 5.98 36.07
C PRO A 354 -27.17 5.73 34.72
N GLU A 355 -28.06 4.74 34.73
CA GLU A 355 -29.21 4.64 33.83
C GLU A 355 -30.07 5.90 33.93
N ARG A 356 -30.47 6.46 32.78
CA ARG A 356 -31.79 7.05 32.50
C ARG A 356 -31.73 7.81 31.19
N PHE A 357 -32.39 7.28 30.16
CA PHE A 357 -33.25 8.06 29.26
C PHE A 357 -34.20 7.09 28.55
N LEU A 358 -35.36 6.87 29.18
CA LEU A 358 -36.60 6.42 28.56
C LEU A 358 -37.71 7.37 29.05
N LYS A 359 -38.46 7.94 28.10
CA LYS A 359 -39.74 8.69 28.23
C LYS A 359 -39.61 10.07 28.90
N ASN A 360 -40.10 11.18 28.37
CA ASN A 360 -41.13 11.49 27.35
C ASN A 360 -40.60 12.50 26.33
#